data_AF-A0A652JSD7-F1
#
_entry.id   AF-A0A652JSD7-F1
#
_cell.length_a   1.000
_cell.length_b   1.000
_cell.length_c   1.000
_cell.angle_alpha   90.00
_cell.angle_beta   90.00
_cell.angle_gamma   90.00
#
_symmetry.space_group_name_H-M   'P 1'
#
loop_
_entity.id
_entity.type
_entity.pdbx_description
1 polymer ?
#
loop_
_entity_poly.entity_id
_entity_poly.type
_entity_poly.pdbx_seq_one_letter_code
_entity_poly.pdbx_strand_id
1 'polypeptide(L)'
;GSAEHDTVEAEGSVRDADRVEYLRTHLTALRAAMDAGVDVRGYYVWSLLDNFEWALGYAKRFGVIRVDYNTLERTPKDSYRWYQGLIAAHRA
;
A
#
# COMPACT_ATOMS: atom_id res chain seq x y z
N GLY A 1 -8.68 -2.47 -0.60
CA GLY A 1 -7.60 -1.48 -0.38
C GLY A 1 -7.85 -0.77 0.94
N SER A 2 -6.82 -0.14 1.51
CA SER A 2 -6.93 0.69 2.72
C SER A 2 -6.66 2.15 2.35
N ALA A 3 -7.65 3.00 2.64
CA ALA A 3 -7.60 4.43 2.37
C ALA A 3 -7.41 5.19 3.68
N GLU A 4 -6.21 5.68 3.89
CA GLU A 4 -5.80 6.35 5.13
C GLU A 4 -5.61 7.84 4.92
N HIS A 5 -5.71 8.60 6.01
CA HIS A 5 -5.28 9.99 6.04
C HIS A 5 -3.77 10.04 6.27
N ASP A 6 -3.03 10.33 5.19
CA ASP A 6 -1.58 10.48 5.28
C ASP A 6 -1.21 11.86 5.83
N THR A 7 -0.35 11.87 6.84
CA THR A 7 0.36 13.07 7.31
C THR A 7 1.83 12.96 6.90
N VAL A 8 2.41 14.08 6.45
CA VAL A 8 3.85 14.16 6.18
C VAL A 8 4.51 14.68 7.44
N GLU A 9 5.40 13.89 8.02
CA GLU A 9 6.17 14.27 9.20
C GLU A 9 7.21 15.33 8.87
N ALA A 10 7.79 15.97 9.89
CA ALA A 10 8.77 17.05 9.71
C ALA A 10 10.01 16.59 8.91
N GLU A 11 10.41 15.33 9.05
CA GLU A 11 11.50 14.70 8.30
C GLU A 11 11.10 14.18 6.91
N GLY A 12 9.87 14.44 6.47
CA GLY A 12 9.35 14.06 5.14
C GLY A 12 8.84 12.63 5.05
N SER A 13 8.75 11.89 6.16
CA SER A 13 8.20 10.52 6.18
C SER A 13 6.68 10.52 6.14
N VAL A 14 6.07 9.43 5.66
CA VAL A 14 4.63 9.21 5.70
C VAL A 14 4.36 7.89 6.41
N ARG A 15 3.86 8.00 7.65
CA ARG A 15 3.59 6.88 8.55
C ARG A 15 2.18 6.34 8.32
N ASP A 16 2.08 5.14 7.74
CA ASP A 16 0.81 4.49 7.42
C ASP A 16 0.75 3.03 7.92
N ALA A 17 0.99 2.86 9.22
CA ALA A 17 1.00 1.56 9.88
C ALA A 17 -0.30 0.77 9.68
N ASP A 18 -1.46 1.44 9.61
CA ASP A 18 -2.75 0.81 9.35
C ASP A 18 -2.80 0.16 7.95
N ARG A 19 -2.15 0.77 6.95
CA ARG A 19 -2.04 0.19 5.61
C ARG A 19 -1.10 -1.01 5.59
N VAL A 20 0.01 -0.96 6.34
CA VAL A 20 0.89 -2.12 6.53
C VAL A 20 0.11 -3.28 7.15
N GLU A 21 -0.65 -3.01 8.20
CA GLU A 21 -1.46 -4.02 8.90
C GLU A 21 -2.55 -4.60 8.00
N TYR A 22 -3.22 -3.76 7.23
CA TYR A 22 -4.20 -4.17 6.23
C TYR A 22 -3.58 -5.14 5.21
N LEU A 23 -2.44 -4.78 4.60
CA LEU A 23 -1.76 -5.61 3.62
C LEU A 23 -1.29 -6.93 4.23
N ARG A 24 -0.68 -6.89 5.41
CA ARG A 24 -0.21 -8.07 6.13
C ARG A 24 -1.36 -9.06 6.36
N THR A 25 -2.48 -8.58 6.91
CA THR A 25 -3.65 -9.42 7.18
C THR A 25 -4.20 -10.08 5.91
N HIS A 26 -4.32 -9.34 4.81
CA HIS A 26 -4.87 -9.89 3.56
C HIS A 26 -3.92 -10.87 2.88
N LEU A 27 -2.61 -10.62 2.92
CA LEU A 27 -1.62 -11.55 2.35
C LEU A 27 -1.51 -12.83 3.18
N THR A 28 -1.66 -12.75 4.50
CA THR A 28 -1.77 -13.95 5.36
C THR A 28 -3.03 -14.76 5.02
N ALA A 29 -4.18 -14.10 4.84
CA ALA A 29 -5.40 -14.78 4.43
C ALA A 29 -5.26 -15.43 3.04
N LEU A 30 -4.60 -14.74 2.10
CA LEU A 30 -4.32 -15.29 0.76
C LEU A 30 -3.45 -16.53 0.85
N ARG A 31 -2.41 -16.51 1.70
CA ARG A 31 -1.57 -17.68 1.94
C ARG A 31 -2.37 -18.86 2.49
N ALA A 32 -3.25 -18.63 3.46
CA ALA A 32 -4.11 -19.68 4.00
C ALA A 32 -5.04 -20.28 2.93
N ALA A 33 -5.57 -19.47 2.01
CA ALA A 33 -6.37 -19.95 0.89
C ALA A 33 -5.54 -20.83 -0.08
N MET A 34 -4.28 -20.45 -0.34
CA MET A 34 -3.36 -21.26 -1.15
C MET A 34 -3.05 -22.59 -0.48
N ASP A 35 -2.80 -22.60 0.84
CA ASP A 35 -2.57 -23.83 1.61
C ASP A 35 -3.81 -24.75 1.61
N ALA A 36 -5.01 -24.18 1.45
CA ALA A 36 -6.27 -24.91 1.27
C ALA A 36 -6.54 -25.39 -0.17
N GLY A 37 -5.60 -25.17 -1.10
CA GLY A 37 -5.66 -25.68 -2.48
C GLY A 37 -6.20 -24.69 -3.51
N VAL A 38 -6.43 -23.42 -3.16
CA VAL A 38 -6.83 -22.39 -4.13
C VAL A 38 -5.63 -21.98 -4.98
N ASP A 39 -5.79 -22.00 -6.31
CA ASP A 39 -4.71 -21.64 -7.23
C ASP A 39 -4.56 -20.12 -7.42
N VAL A 40 -3.75 -19.49 -6.56
CA VAL A 40 -3.41 -18.06 -6.64
C VAL A 40 -1.99 -17.89 -7.16
N ARG A 41 -1.83 -17.10 -8.24
CA ARG A 41 -0.54 -16.89 -8.92
C ARG A 41 0.06 -15.49 -8.75
N GLY A 42 -0.69 -14.56 -8.16
CA GLY A 42 -0.22 -13.19 -7.98
C GLY A 42 -1.16 -12.35 -7.14
N TYR A 43 -0.61 -11.25 -6.62
CA TYR A 43 -1.32 -10.23 -5.87
C TYR A 43 -0.86 -8.86 -6.33
N TYR A 44 -1.82 -7.97 -6.61
CA TYR A 44 -1.56 -6.59 -7.01
C TYR A 44 -2.10 -5.65 -5.94
N VAL A 45 -1.21 -4.85 -5.36
CA VAL A 45 -1.63 -3.81 -4.42
C VAL A 45 -2.33 -2.69 -5.19
N TRP A 46 -3.55 -2.36 -4.76
CA TRP A 46 -4.21 -1.12 -5.14
C TRP A 46 -3.90 -0.06 -4.07
N SER A 47 -3.12 0.98 -4.36
CA SER A 47 -2.49 1.33 -5.64
C SER A 47 -1.01 1.68 -5.50
N LEU A 48 -0.31 1.86 -6.61
CA LEU A 48 1.08 2.34 -6.59
C LEU A 48 1.14 3.78 -6.06
N LEU A 49 0.38 4.68 -6.68
CA LEU A 49 0.32 6.11 -6.35
C LEU A 49 -1.04 6.45 -5.77
N ASP A 50 -1.08 7.44 -4.87
CA ASP A 50 -2.32 8.16 -4.60
C ASP A 50 -2.86 8.74 -5.91
N ASN A 51 -4.15 8.58 -6.16
CA ASN A 51 -4.76 8.93 -7.44
C ASN A 51 -6.16 9.55 -7.23
N PHE A 52 -6.86 9.82 -8.33
CA PHE A 52 -8.24 10.30 -8.30
C PHE A 52 -9.17 9.12 -8.02
N GLU A 53 -9.77 9.08 -6.83
CA GLU A 53 -10.65 8.00 -6.38
C GLU A 53 -12.11 8.30 -6.74
N TRP A 54 -12.38 8.39 -8.04
CA TRP A 54 -13.74 8.46 -8.60
C TRP A 54 -14.62 9.52 -7.93
N ALA A 55 -15.78 9.13 -7.39
CA ALA A 55 -16.72 10.02 -6.73
C ALA A 55 -16.16 10.71 -5.48
N LEU A 56 -15.07 10.20 -4.90
CA LEU A 56 -14.40 10.75 -3.72
C LEU A 56 -13.27 11.73 -4.08
N GLY A 57 -12.97 11.88 -5.38
CA GLY A 57 -11.90 12.72 -5.87
C GLY A 57 -10.55 12.39 -5.21
N TYR A 58 -9.81 13.42 -4.81
CA TYR A 58 -8.49 13.28 -4.17
C TYR A 58 -8.55 13.19 -2.64
N ALA A 59 -9.75 13.06 -2.05
CA ALA A 59 -9.91 13.02 -0.60
C ALA A 59 -9.45 11.68 0.00
N LYS A 60 -9.44 10.60 -0.79
CA LYS A 60 -8.99 9.26 -0.37
C LYS A 60 -7.67 8.90 -1.04
N ARG A 61 -6.78 8.31 -0.25
CA ARG A 61 -5.41 7.97 -0.65
C ARG A 61 -5.19 6.47 -0.48
N PHE A 62 -5.08 5.75 -1.59
CA PHE A 62 -4.85 4.30 -1.60
C PHE A 62 -3.40 3.92 -1.94
N GLY A 63 -2.59 4.89 -2.35
CA GLY A 63 -1.23 4.62 -2.82
C GLY A 63 -0.34 4.09 -1.71
N VAL A 64 0.59 3.21 -2.07
CA VAL A 64 1.77 2.96 -1.24
C VAL A 64 2.81 4.09 -1.37
N ILE A 65 2.64 4.96 -2.36
CA ILE A 65 3.42 6.20 -2.56
C ILE A 65 2.47 7.40 -2.47
N ARG A 66 2.79 8.33 -1.57
CA ARG A 66 2.06 9.61 -1.47
C ARG A 66 2.37 10.46 -2.69
N VAL A 67 1.35 11.13 -3.22
CA VAL A 67 1.52 12.22 -4.20
C VAL A 67 1.10 13.54 -3.56
N ASP A 68 2.01 14.51 -3.57
CA ASP A 68 1.63 15.90 -3.33
C ASP A 68 0.93 16.45 -4.59
N TYR A 69 -0.35 16.81 -4.49
CA TYR A 69 -1.10 17.23 -5.68
C TYR A 69 -0.76 18.64 -6.16
N ASN A 70 -0.12 19.46 -5.33
CA ASN A 70 0.29 20.81 -5.72
C ASN A 70 1.65 20.80 -6.43
N THR A 71 2.58 19.96 -5.96
CA THR A 71 3.97 19.93 -6.47
C THR A 71 4.28 18.72 -7.34
N LEU A 72 3.41 17.69 -7.31
CA LEU A 72 3.63 16.38 -7.91
C LEU A 72 4.83 15.61 -7.31
N GLU A 73 5.31 15.98 -6.14
CA GLU A 73 6.33 15.22 -5.44
C GLU A 73 5.80 13.83 -5.04
N ARG A 74 6.65 12.79 -5.16
CA ARG A 74 6.33 11.40 -4.80
C ARG A 74 7.13 10.98 -3.58
N THR A 75 6.43 10.60 -2.52
CA THR A 75 7.04 10.19 -1.25
C THR A 75 6.64 8.75 -0.94
N PRO A 76 7.56 7.76 -1.01
CA PRO A 76 7.26 6.40 -0.58
C PRO A 76 6.84 6.36 0.88
N LYS A 77 5.71 5.71 1.18
CA LYS A 77 5.19 5.56 2.55
C LYS A 77 5.87 4.38 3.25
N ASP A 78 5.61 4.21 4.55
CA ASP A 78 6.08 3.05 5.31
C ASP A 78 5.57 1.73 4.68
N SER A 79 4.33 1.71 4.18
CA SER A 79 3.76 0.56 3.47
C SER A 79 4.53 0.18 2.20
N TYR A 80 5.09 1.16 1.48
CA TYR A 80 5.94 0.88 0.31
C TYR A 80 7.21 0.16 0.74
N ARG A 81 7.89 0.67 1.77
CA ARG A 81 9.15 0.10 2.27
C ARG A 81 8.94 -1.30 2.84
N TRP A 82 7.86 -1.48 3.58
CA TRP A 82 7.45 -2.79 4.08
C TRP A 82 7.18 -3.77 2.93
N TYR A 83 6.38 -3.37 1.95
CA TYR A 83 6.02 -4.24 0.81
C TYR A 83 7.24 -4.57 -0.07
N GLN A 84 8.14 -3.61 -0.25
CA GLN A 84 9.44 -3.81 -0.90
C GLN A 84 10.26 -4.90 -0.19
N GLY A 85 10.35 -4.84 1.14
CA GLY A 85 11.04 -5.84 1.95
C GLY A 85 10.38 -7.22 1.86
N LEU A 86 9.05 -7.28 1.90
CA LEU A 86 8.30 -8.52 1.76
C LEU A 86 8.55 -9.19 0.41
N ILE A 87 8.50 -8.44 -0.69
CA ILE A 87 8.79 -8.95 -2.04
C ILE A 87 10.23 -9.47 -2.12
N ALA A 88 11.20 -8.71 -1.60
CA ALA A 88 12.61 -9.11 -1.62
C ALA A 88 12.84 -10.43 -0.86
N ALA A 89 12.18 -10.63 0.28
CA ALA A 89 12.28 -11.84 1.08
C ALA A 89 11.69 -13.09 0.40
N HIS A 90 10.86 -12.92 -0.64
CA HIS A 90 10.22 -14.01 -1.38
C HIS A 90 10.72 -14.13 -2.84
N ARG A 91 11.80 -13.42 -3.19
CA ARG A 91 12.48 -13.65 -4.46
C ARG A 91 13.28 -14.96 -4.38
N ALA A 92 13.04 -15.84 -5.34
CA ALA A 92 13.83 -17.05 -5.57
C ALA A 92 15.22 -16.71 -6.15
#